data_AF-A0A7C5WRS8-F1
#
_entry.id   AF-A0A7C5WRS8-F1
#
_cell.length_a   1.000
_cell.length_b   1.000
_cell.length_c   1.000
_cell.angle_alpha   90.00
_cell.angle_beta   90.00
_cell.angle_gamma   90.00
#
_symmetry.space_group_name_H-M   'P 1'
#
loop_
_entity.id
_entity.type
_entity.pdbx_description
1 polymer ?
#
loop_
_entity_poly.entity_id
_entity_poly.type
_entity_poly.pdbx_seq_one_letter_code
_entity_poly.pdbx_strand_id
1 'polypeptide(L)'
;MLAGSGLGKNAQAIVGQGEVALILESSPDALLERLEEAAGLRVVTLALRETRQRLERAARHLDQLREQHAGRLAEKARLTAEAEEARRAEALARERLEVQRGLFEARRKALAEEIERLRARIGALEEERQALNARAQEERELQEAAERERALAETRLYELKAAHAAKESEARLLGRELEHLQAALRRLEEERARLTAERAKLEGLEPPRKPEPPGTEDEEARLHEERDRFQRALEEAREKLAALRRAHEEQRRAYQAYREALARYEAERGAYESARSERERWERVLQESRAHLEQLEAQRTEKRARAEALREERRRLREQRDALRAEAEAARREAERLEALVAGGADLAEGPRKLAKWRLAGTLGVVADLLEVPQGLEAAAEAALGPRLQWVLVEDEAAVKTAVERLKREGGRATLLARELARPRTRELSSWLGEPGVVGAARELFAIRGERRLTDALFGDTLVVEDLETALALARKAQRVRMVTRAGEVIDPLGSVSGGRAPRSAGERLALRNRLKQLRTEQSRAEDQLAELEERLAARERALEALQLDALEEAWRGRDRKSV
;
A
#
# COMPACT_ATOMS: atom_id res chain seq x y z
N MET A 1 -67.72 26.42 -52.67
CA MET A 1 -68.49 25.35 -53.34
C MET A 1 -68.95 25.79 -54.74
N LEU A 2 -68.01 26.14 -55.64
CA LEU A 2 -68.29 26.40 -57.08
C LEU A 2 -67.18 25.84 -57.99
N ALA A 3 -66.20 25.12 -57.43
CA ALA A 3 -65.14 24.49 -58.22
C ALA A 3 -65.64 23.10 -58.66
N GLY A 4 -65.83 22.90 -59.98
CA GLY A 4 -66.19 21.60 -60.57
C GLY A 4 -67.44 21.54 -61.45
N SER A 5 -68.21 22.64 -61.58
CA SER A 5 -69.43 22.66 -62.41
C SER A 5 -69.20 23.13 -63.85
N GLY A 6 -67.97 23.50 -64.23
CA GLY A 6 -67.68 24.18 -65.50
C GLY A 6 -68.21 25.63 -65.56
N LEU A 7 -68.80 26.13 -64.47
CA LEU A 7 -69.33 27.49 -64.36
C LEU A 7 -68.37 28.31 -63.50
N GLY A 8 -67.56 29.15 -64.15
CA GLY A 8 -66.77 30.17 -63.46
C GLY A 8 -67.67 31.15 -62.69
N LYS A 9 -67.09 31.94 -61.79
CA LYS A 9 -67.80 32.97 -60.99
C LYS A 9 -68.66 33.96 -61.81
N ASN A 10 -68.49 33.99 -63.13
CA ASN A 10 -69.32 34.72 -64.08
C ASN A 10 -70.12 33.71 -64.93
N ALA A 11 -71.26 33.25 -64.43
CA ALA A 11 -72.14 32.29 -65.13
C ALA A 11 -72.99 32.91 -66.27
N GLN A 12 -72.74 34.18 -66.64
CA GLN A 12 -73.27 34.82 -67.83
C GLN A 12 -72.12 35.13 -68.77
N ALA A 13 -71.96 34.30 -69.82
CA ALA A 13 -70.98 34.53 -70.88
C ALA A 13 -71.47 35.63 -71.83
N ILE A 14 -71.26 36.89 -71.45
CA ILE A 14 -71.13 37.99 -72.40
C ILE A 14 -69.64 38.25 -72.50
N VAL A 15 -69.00 37.74 -73.55
CA VAL A 15 -67.58 37.99 -73.82
C VAL A 15 -67.43 39.47 -74.19
N GLY A 16 -66.96 40.27 -73.24
CA GLY A 16 -66.63 41.67 -73.49
C GLY A 16 -65.37 41.78 -74.35
N GLN A 17 -65.34 42.75 -75.29
CA GLN A 17 -64.15 43.05 -76.09
C GLN A 17 -62.96 43.39 -75.15
N GLY A 18 -62.02 42.46 -75.00
CA GLY A 18 -60.80 42.61 -74.18
C GLY A 18 -60.43 41.38 -73.35
N GLU A 19 -61.39 40.52 -72.97
CA GLU A 19 -61.10 39.34 -72.13
C GLU A 19 -60.27 38.26 -72.85
N VAL A 20 -60.37 38.18 -74.18
CA VAL A 20 -59.59 37.22 -75.01
C VAL A 20 -58.10 37.56 -75.01
N ALA A 21 -57.73 38.85 -74.98
CA ALA A 21 -56.33 39.27 -74.90
C ALA A 21 -55.70 38.89 -73.55
N LEU A 22 -56.47 38.98 -72.47
CA LEU A 22 -56.06 38.63 -71.10
C LEU A 22 -55.89 37.11 -70.89
N ILE A 23 -56.41 36.28 -71.80
CA ILE A 23 -56.16 34.84 -71.85
C ILE A 23 -54.85 34.59 -72.61
N LEU A 24 -54.65 35.24 -73.77
CA LEU A 24 -53.45 35.06 -74.60
C LEU A 24 -52.15 35.60 -73.96
N GLU A 25 -52.25 36.60 -73.08
CA GLU A 25 -51.10 37.17 -72.34
C GLU A 25 -50.84 36.50 -70.98
N SER A 26 -51.67 35.54 -70.57
CA SER A 26 -51.53 34.88 -69.26
C SER A 26 -50.33 33.90 -69.24
N SER A 27 -49.71 33.74 -68.07
CA SER A 27 -48.62 32.76 -67.92
C SER A 27 -49.13 31.35 -68.24
N PRO A 28 -48.26 30.44 -68.74
CA PRO A 28 -48.66 29.09 -69.13
C PRO A 28 -49.43 28.34 -68.03
N ASP A 29 -49.08 28.53 -66.76
CA ASP A 29 -49.78 27.96 -65.62
C ASP A 29 -51.20 28.54 -65.43
N ALA A 30 -51.38 29.85 -65.64
CA ALA A 30 -52.67 30.53 -65.54
C ALA A 30 -53.60 30.18 -66.72
N LEU A 31 -53.02 29.96 -67.91
CA LEU A 31 -53.73 29.47 -69.09
C LEU A 31 -54.23 28.03 -68.86
N LEU A 32 -53.36 27.17 -68.31
CA LEU A 32 -53.69 25.77 -67.99
C LEU A 32 -54.78 25.67 -66.92
N GLU A 33 -54.72 26.49 -65.86
CA GLU A 33 -55.76 26.55 -64.83
C GLU A 33 -57.14 26.92 -65.39
N ARG A 34 -57.19 27.89 -66.32
CA ARG A 34 -58.43 28.33 -66.96
C ARG A 34 -58.99 27.25 -67.91
N LEU A 35 -58.13 26.55 -68.65
CA LEU A 35 -58.53 25.43 -69.50
C LEU A 35 -59.04 24.23 -68.69
N GLU A 36 -58.40 23.91 -67.56
CA GLU A 36 -58.85 22.87 -66.64
C GLU A 36 -60.21 23.20 -66.00
N GLU A 37 -60.50 24.48 -65.78
CA GLU A 37 -61.79 24.96 -65.28
C GLU A 37 -62.90 24.86 -66.34
N ALA A 38 -62.59 25.26 -67.58
CA ALA A 38 -63.52 25.17 -68.72
C ALA A 38 -63.85 23.71 -69.09
N ALA A 39 -62.90 22.79 -68.96
CA ALA A 39 -63.10 21.36 -69.21
C ALA A 39 -63.73 20.60 -68.01
N GLY A 40 -63.99 21.27 -66.88
CA GLY A 40 -64.51 20.63 -65.66
C GLY A 40 -63.51 19.74 -64.92
N LEU A 41 -62.23 19.75 -65.32
CA LEU A 41 -61.17 18.87 -64.80
C LEU A 41 -60.46 19.42 -63.56
N ARG A 42 -60.69 20.70 -63.22
CA ARG A 42 -60.05 21.43 -62.12
C ARG A 42 -60.06 20.70 -60.77
N VAL A 43 -61.16 20.01 -60.44
CA VAL A 43 -61.30 19.27 -59.17
C VAL A 43 -60.35 18.07 -59.14
N VAL A 44 -60.22 17.38 -60.27
CA VAL A 44 -59.34 16.21 -60.40
C VAL A 44 -57.88 16.63 -60.40
N THR A 45 -57.51 17.71 -61.09
CA THR A 45 -56.12 18.21 -61.12
C THR A 45 -55.67 18.77 -59.77
N LEU A 46 -56.52 19.48 -59.04
CA LEU A 46 -56.25 19.90 -57.65
C LEU A 46 -56.06 18.70 -56.72
N ALA A 47 -56.95 17.69 -56.78
CA ALA A 47 -56.84 16.48 -55.99
C ALA A 47 -55.55 15.71 -56.28
N LEU A 48 -55.12 15.64 -57.55
CA LEU A 48 -53.86 15.04 -58.00
C LEU A 48 -52.63 15.79 -57.47
N ARG A 49 -52.67 17.13 -57.45
CA ARG A 49 -51.59 17.98 -56.92
C ARG A 49 -51.46 17.82 -55.41
N GLU A 50 -52.58 17.79 -54.70
CA GLU A 50 -52.62 17.62 -53.25
C GLU A 50 -52.17 16.21 -52.82
N THR A 51 -52.60 15.17 -53.54
CA THR A 51 -52.11 13.80 -53.31
C THR A 51 -50.63 13.66 -53.61
N ARG A 52 -50.10 14.27 -54.68
CA ARG A 52 -48.65 14.31 -54.94
C ARG A 52 -47.87 14.95 -53.79
N GLN A 53 -48.31 16.11 -53.30
CA GLN A 53 -47.67 16.75 -52.15
C GLN A 53 -47.75 15.90 -50.88
N ARG A 54 -48.88 15.21 -50.64
CA ARG A 54 -49.00 14.27 -49.51
C ARG A 54 -48.06 13.08 -49.67
N LEU A 55 -47.92 12.55 -50.89
CA LEU A 55 -47.02 11.43 -51.20
C LEU A 55 -45.55 11.82 -50.99
N GLU A 56 -45.14 13.00 -51.45
CA GLU A 56 -43.78 13.52 -51.23
C GLU A 56 -43.49 13.74 -49.74
N ARG A 57 -44.45 14.28 -48.98
CA ARG A 57 -44.31 14.42 -47.53
C ARG A 57 -44.19 13.06 -46.84
N ALA A 58 -45.01 12.09 -47.24
CA ALA A 58 -44.95 10.73 -46.71
C ALA A 58 -43.62 10.04 -47.04
N ALA A 59 -43.10 10.20 -48.26
CA ALA A 59 -41.80 9.68 -48.67
C ALA A 59 -40.65 10.25 -47.83
N ARG A 60 -40.61 11.58 -47.64
CA ARG A 60 -39.61 12.23 -46.77
C ARG A 60 -39.70 11.75 -45.32
N HIS A 61 -40.91 11.55 -44.81
CA HIS A 61 -41.11 11.01 -43.45
C HIS A 61 -40.61 9.57 -43.34
N LEU A 62 -40.85 8.75 -44.36
CA LEU A 62 -40.39 7.36 -44.42
C LEU A 62 -38.86 7.29 -44.43
N ASP A 63 -38.20 8.16 -45.18
CA ASP A 63 -36.74 8.22 -45.24
C ASP A 63 -36.14 8.69 -43.91
N GLN A 64 -36.73 9.68 -43.24
CA GLN A 64 -36.34 10.06 -41.87
C GLN A 64 -36.51 8.88 -40.89
N LEU A 65 -37.62 8.15 -40.96
CA LEU A 65 -37.85 6.99 -40.09
C LEU A 65 -36.83 5.88 -40.35
N ARG A 66 -36.45 5.65 -41.61
CA ARG A 66 -35.41 4.67 -41.99
C ARG A 66 -34.05 5.07 -41.43
N GLU A 67 -33.68 6.34 -41.53
CA GLU A 67 -32.41 6.85 -41.00
C GLU A 67 -32.37 6.76 -39.47
N GLN A 68 -33.46 7.13 -38.79
CA GLN A 68 -33.61 6.95 -37.34
C GLN A 68 -33.54 5.47 -36.92
N HIS A 69 -34.17 4.58 -37.68
CA HIS A 69 -34.14 3.15 -37.41
C HIS A 69 -32.73 2.57 -37.59
N ALA A 70 -32.02 2.98 -38.66
CA ALA A 70 -30.63 2.59 -38.88
C ALA A 70 -29.71 3.09 -37.75
N GLY A 71 -29.90 4.35 -37.30
CA GLY A 71 -29.20 4.90 -36.15
C GLY A 71 -29.42 4.10 -34.86
N ARG A 72 -30.68 3.75 -34.56
CA ARG A 72 -31.02 2.92 -33.39
C ARG A 72 -30.45 1.50 -33.47
N LEU A 73 -30.40 0.90 -34.66
CA LEU A 73 -29.76 -0.40 -34.86
C LEU A 73 -28.25 -0.34 -34.59
N ALA A 74 -27.58 0.71 -35.08
CA ALA A 74 -26.16 0.92 -34.83
C ALA A 74 -25.87 1.15 -33.34
N GLU A 75 -26.70 1.95 -32.66
CA GLU A 75 -26.61 2.19 -31.22
C GLU A 75 -26.83 0.90 -30.42
N LYS A 76 -27.85 0.12 -30.76
CA LYS A 76 -28.10 -1.20 -30.14
C LYS A 76 -26.89 -2.12 -30.30
N ALA A 77 -26.30 -2.19 -31.50
CA ALA A 77 -25.15 -3.04 -31.77
C ALA A 77 -23.93 -2.62 -30.91
N ARG A 78 -23.69 -1.32 -30.77
CA ARG A 78 -22.61 -0.79 -29.93
C ARG A 78 -22.82 -1.15 -28.45
N LEU A 79 -24.03 -0.91 -27.93
CA LEU A 79 -24.38 -1.22 -26.54
C LEU A 79 -24.31 -2.72 -26.25
N THR A 80 -24.67 -3.57 -27.20
CA THR A 80 -24.50 -5.03 -27.04
C THR A 80 -23.04 -5.45 -26.97
N ALA A 81 -22.16 -4.83 -27.77
CA ALA A 81 -20.73 -5.11 -27.71
C ALA A 81 -20.12 -4.65 -26.38
N GLU A 82 -20.43 -3.44 -25.93
CA GLU A 82 -20.01 -2.91 -24.62
C GLU A 82 -20.51 -3.80 -23.47
N ALA A 83 -21.75 -4.30 -23.54
CA ALA A 83 -22.31 -5.20 -22.53
C ALA A 83 -21.62 -6.58 -22.50
N GLU A 84 -21.26 -7.14 -23.65
CA GLU A 84 -20.49 -8.39 -23.71
C GLU A 84 -19.08 -8.21 -23.14
N GLU A 85 -18.43 -7.09 -23.44
CA GLU A 85 -17.09 -6.79 -22.95
C GLU A 85 -17.09 -6.60 -21.42
N ALA A 86 -18.09 -5.89 -20.89
CA ALA A 86 -18.30 -5.74 -19.45
C ALA A 86 -18.53 -7.08 -18.75
N ARG A 87 -19.34 -7.98 -19.34
CA ARG A 87 -19.58 -9.34 -18.81
C ARG A 87 -18.30 -10.18 -18.77
N ARG A 88 -17.47 -10.10 -19.82
CA ARG A 88 -16.18 -10.79 -19.86
C ARG A 88 -15.22 -10.26 -18.80
N ALA A 89 -15.16 -8.94 -18.63
CA ALA A 89 -14.34 -8.31 -17.59
C ALA A 89 -14.79 -8.72 -16.18
N GLU A 90 -16.10 -8.81 -15.93
CA GLU A 90 -16.65 -9.26 -14.64
C GLU A 90 -16.31 -10.74 -14.37
N ALA A 91 -16.42 -11.61 -15.39
CA ALA A 91 -16.05 -13.02 -15.28
C ALA A 91 -14.56 -13.19 -14.93
N LEU A 92 -13.68 -12.50 -15.66
CA LEU A 92 -12.23 -12.50 -15.40
C LEU A 92 -11.89 -11.94 -14.02
N ALA A 93 -12.59 -10.89 -13.57
CA ALA A 93 -12.39 -10.32 -12.24
C ALA A 93 -12.76 -11.32 -11.12
N ARG A 94 -13.84 -12.10 -11.30
CA ARG A 94 -14.24 -13.17 -10.37
C ARG A 94 -13.20 -14.29 -10.35
N GLU A 95 -12.78 -14.76 -11.52
CA GLU A 95 -11.78 -15.83 -11.64
C GLU A 95 -10.45 -15.41 -10.99
N ARG A 96 -10.02 -14.16 -11.20
CA ARG A 96 -8.84 -13.59 -10.51
C ARG A 96 -9.01 -13.61 -8.99
N LEU A 97 -10.19 -13.27 -8.48
CA LEU A 97 -10.47 -13.25 -7.04
C LEU A 97 -10.42 -14.66 -6.43
N GLU A 98 -10.95 -15.65 -7.14
CA GLU A 98 -10.91 -17.06 -6.72
C GLU A 98 -9.48 -17.60 -6.68
N VAL A 99 -8.68 -17.34 -7.72
CA VAL A 99 -7.26 -17.72 -7.76
C VAL A 99 -6.49 -17.02 -6.63
N GLN A 100 -6.74 -15.73 -6.38
CA GLN A 100 -6.11 -15.01 -5.27
C GLN A 100 -6.49 -15.64 -3.92
N ARG A 101 -7.77 -15.96 -3.70
CA ARG A 101 -8.21 -16.58 -2.43
C ARG A 101 -7.58 -17.95 -2.23
N GLY A 102 -7.55 -18.78 -3.27
CA GLY A 102 -6.91 -20.10 -3.23
C GLY A 102 -5.42 -20.03 -2.91
N LEU A 103 -4.71 -19.05 -3.50
CA LEU A 103 -3.30 -18.81 -3.21
C LEU A 103 -3.09 -18.41 -1.74
N PHE A 104 -3.91 -17.52 -1.19
CA PHE A 104 -3.83 -17.12 0.22
C PHE A 104 -4.13 -18.27 1.18
N GLU A 105 -5.13 -19.10 0.88
CA GLU A 105 -5.47 -20.28 1.68
C GLU A 105 -4.33 -21.30 1.68
N ALA A 106 -3.72 -21.57 0.51
CA ALA A 106 -2.55 -22.44 0.39
C ALA A 106 -1.35 -21.90 1.18
N ARG A 107 -1.08 -20.58 1.10
CA ARG A 107 -0.01 -19.91 1.87
C ARG A 107 -0.24 -20.01 3.38
N ARG A 108 -1.49 -19.81 3.83
CA ARG A 108 -1.85 -19.95 5.25
C ARG A 108 -1.56 -21.36 5.75
N LYS A 109 -1.88 -22.37 4.94
CA LYS A 109 -1.69 -23.78 5.29
C LYS A 109 -0.21 -24.15 5.37
N ALA A 110 0.59 -23.72 4.38
CA ALA A 110 2.03 -23.96 4.37
C ALA A 110 2.74 -23.33 5.57
N LEU A 111 2.43 -22.07 5.91
CA LEU A 111 3.00 -21.41 7.09
C LEU A 111 2.61 -22.09 8.40
N ALA A 112 1.39 -22.62 8.49
CA ALA A 112 0.97 -23.36 9.68
C ALA A 112 1.76 -24.68 9.83
N GLU A 113 1.94 -25.42 8.72
CA GLU A 113 2.73 -26.66 8.71
C GLU A 113 4.20 -26.40 9.07
N GLU A 114 4.78 -25.30 8.60
CA GLU A 114 6.17 -24.95 8.90
C GLU A 114 6.37 -24.54 10.37
N ILE A 115 5.42 -23.76 10.92
CA ILE A 115 5.44 -23.39 12.35
C ILE A 115 5.37 -24.66 13.22
N GLU A 116 4.52 -25.62 12.86
CA GLU A 116 4.43 -26.89 13.58
C GLU A 116 5.73 -27.71 13.46
N ARG A 117 6.36 -27.75 12.28
CA ARG A 117 7.68 -28.40 12.11
C ARG A 117 8.76 -27.76 12.98
N LEU A 118 8.83 -26.43 12.99
CA LEU A 118 9.82 -25.70 13.79
C LEU A 118 9.57 -25.87 15.29
N ARG A 119 8.31 -25.86 15.74
CA ARG A 119 7.94 -26.16 17.12
C ARG A 119 8.35 -27.57 17.53
N ALA A 120 8.09 -28.56 16.69
CA ALA A 120 8.53 -29.94 16.93
C ALA A 120 10.06 -30.05 17.01
N ARG A 121 10.79 -29.35 16.13
CA ARG A 121 12.26 -29.29 16.15
C ARG A 121 12.79 -28.66 17.45
N ILE A 122 12.17 -27.57 17.91
CA ILE A 122 12.53 -26.90 19.16
C ILE A 122 12.28 -27.84 20.34
N GLY A 123 11.12 -28.50 20.40
CA GLY A 123 10.80 -29.46 21.46
C GLY A 123 11.83 -30.60 21.53
N ALA A 124 12.19 -31.19 20.39
CA ALA A 124 13.21 -32.24 20.33
C ALA A 124 14.59 -31.75 20.82
N LEU A 125 15.00 -30.55 20.44
CA LEU A 125 16.26 -29.95 20.90
C LEU A 125 16.23 -29.62 22.40
N GLU A 126 15.07 -29.23 22.95
CA GLU A 126 14.91 -28.99 24.37
C GLU A 126 15.00 -30.27 25.19
N GLU A 127 14.38 -31.36 24.73
CA GLU A 127 14.51 -32.69 25.32
C GLU A 127 15.97 -33.19 25.27
N GLU A 128 16.64 -33.06 24.12
CA GLU A 128 18.05 -33.43 23.97
C GLU A 128 18.95 -32.62 24.92
N ARG A 129 18.69 -31.31 25.07
CA ARG A 129 19.39 -30.45 26.03
C ARG A 129 19.15 -30.89 27.47
N GLN A 130 17.92 -31.24 27.83
CA GLN A 130 17.61 -31.72 29.19
C GLN A 130 18.33 -33.03 29.49
N ALA A 131 18.35 -33.97 28.54
CA ALA A 131 19.08 -35.23 28.68
C ALA A 131 20.60 -35.00 28.83
N LEU A 132 21.18 -34.11 28.03
CA LEU A 132 22.61 -33.75 28.15
C LEU A 132 22.94 -33.09 29.49
N ASN A 133 22.07 -32.22 30.00
CA ASN A 133 22.25 -31.60 31.32
C ASN A 133 22.18 -32.64 32.45
N ALA A 134 21.25 -33.59 32.38
CA ALA A 134 21.16 -34.68 33.36
C ALA A 134 22.43 -35.54 33.35
N ARG A 135 22.92 -35.94 32.17
CA ARG A 135 24.18 -36.69 32.04
C ARG A 135 25.38 -35.92 32.60
N ALA A 136 25.47 -34.63 32.30
CA ALA A 136 26.55 -33.79 32.82
C ALA A 136 26.50 -33.62 34.34
N GLN A 137 25.31 -33.65 34.95
CA GLN A 137 25.13 -33.64 36.40
C GLN A 137 25.62 -34.97 37.01
N GLU A 138 25.21 -36.11 36.46
CA GLU A 138 25.65 -37.44 36.88
C GLU A 138 27.18 -37.60 36.78
N GLU A 139 27.79 -37.14 35.68
CA GLU A 139 29.25 -37.16 35.51
C GLU A 139 29.96 -36.28 36.55
N ARG A 140 29.42 -35.11 36.89
CA ARG A 140 29.99 -34.26 37.95
C ARG A 140 29.97 -34.94 39.31
N GLU A 141 28.86 -35.59 39.65
CA GLU A 141 28.75 -36.33 40.91
C GLU A 141 29.74 -37.51 40.98
N LEU A 142 29.90 -38.24 39.88
CA LEU A 142 30.91 -39.30 39.74
C LEU A 142 32.33 -38.75 39.91
N GLN A 143 32.62 -37.59 39.31
CA GLN A 143 33.95 -36.99 39.39
C GLN A 143 34.26 -36.47 40.79
N GLU A 144 33.31 -35.83 41.48
CA GLU A 144 33.48 -35.43 42.87
C GLU A 144 33.72 -36.65 43.78
N ALA A 145 33.04 -37.76 43.54
CA ALA A 145 33.27 -39.01 44.28
C ALA A 145 34.68 -39.58 44.02
N ALA A 146 35.12 -39.59 42.75
CA ALA A 146 36.44 -40.06 42.36
C ALA A 146 37.57 -39.17 42.91
N GLU A 147 37.40 -37.84 42.94
CA GLU A 147 38.35 -36.91 43.53
C GLU A 147 38.50 -37.12 45.05
N ARG A 148 37.40 -37.40 45.75
CA ARG A 148 37.44 -37.78 47.17
C ARG A 148 38.19 -39.09 47.38
N GLU A 149 37.94 -40.10 46.55
CA GLU A 149 38.63 -41.39 46.64
C GLU A 149 40.14 -41.24 46.34
N ARG A 150 40.49 -40.39 45.37
CA ARG A 150 41.89 -40.06 45.07
C ARG A 150 42.58 -39.37 46.25
N ALA A 151 41.93 -38.39 46.88
CA ALA A 151 42.50 -37.72 48.05
C ALA A 151 42.79 -38.71 49.19
N LEU A 152 41.86 -39.65 49.42
CA LEU A 152 42.04 -40.76 50.37
C LEU A 152 43.16 -41.73 49.96
N ALA A 153 43.34 -41.96 48.67
CA ALA A 153 44.40 -42.82 48.17
C ALA A 153 45.78 -42.14 48.25
N GLU A 154 45.87 -40.83 47.99
CA GLU A 154 47.11 -40.04 48.08
C GLU A 154 47.63 -39.97 49.52
N THR A 155 46.74 -39.80 50.51
CA THR A 155 47.12 -39.86 51.93
C THR A 155 47.66 -41.23 52.30
N ARG A 156 46.97 -42.31 51.91
CA ARG A 156 47.44 -43.70 52.11
C ARG A 156 48.78 -43.96 51.42
N LEU A 157 48.99 -43.40 50.23
CA LEU A 157 50.27 -43.54 49.51
C LEU A 157 51.41 -42.86 50.27
N TYR A 158 51.17 -41.69 50.83
CA TYR A 158 52.16 -41.00 51.64
C TYR A 158 52.53 -41.81 52.89
N GLU A 159 51.54 -42.36 53.57
CA GLU A 159 51.72 -43.26 54.72
C GLU A 159 52.51 -44.52 54.35
N LEU A 160 52.15 -45.18 53.23
CA LEU A 160 52.84 -46.37 52.74
C LEU A 160 54.27 -46.07 52.27
N LYS A 161 54.53 -44.93 51.65
CA LYS A 161 55.90 -44.50 51.27
C LYS A 161 56.77 -44.30 52.50
N ALA A 162 56.23 -43.67 53.55
CA ALA A 162 56.93 -43.50 54.81
C ALA A 162 57.24 -44.86 55.46
N ALA A 163 56.25 -45.76 55.49
CA ALA A 163 56.43 -47.12 56.00
C ALA A 163 57.45 -47.93 55.18
N HIS A 164 57.43 -47.81 53.84
CA HIS A 164 58.40 -48.45 52.96
C HIS A 164 59.83 -47.98 53.25
N ALA A 165 60.05 -46.66 53.31
CA ALA A 165 61.37 -46.11 53.62
C ALA A 165 61.88 -46.59 54.99
N ALA A 166 60.99 -46.67 55.98
CA ALA A 166 61.32 -47.20 57.30
C ALA A 166 61.73 -48.68 57.22
N LYS A 167 60.93 -49.52 56.57
CA LYS A 167 61.21 -50.96 56.44
C LYS A 167 62.42 -51.28 55.58
N GLU A 168 62.66 -50.51 54.52
CA GLU A 168 63.86 -50.62 53.70
C GLU A 168 65.10 -50.28 54.52
N SER A 169 65.05 -49.24 55.35
CA SER A 169 66.14 -48.91 56.26
C SER A 169 66.38 -50.03 57.29
N GLU A 170 65.31 -50.62 57.83
CA GLU A 170 65.37 -51.73 58.80
C GLU A 170 65.98 -52.99 58.16
N ALA A 171 65.60 -53.32 56.93
CA ALA A 171 66.15 -54.45 56.20
C ALA A 171 67.60 -54.25 55.77
N ARG A 172 68.01 -53.01 55.45
CA ARG A 172 69.43 -52.69 55.22
C ARG A 172 70.25 -52.87 56.49
N LEU A 173 69.72 -52.50 57.66
CA LEU A 173 70.37 -52.72 58.95
C LEU A 173 70.48 -54.21 59.27
N LEU A 174 69.37 -54.95 59.18
CA LEU A 174 69.33 -56.41 59.37
C LEU A 174 70.22 -57.14 58.36
N GLY A 175 70.33 -56.66 57.11
CA GLY A 175 71.23 -57.23 56.11
C GLY A 175 72.70 -57.10 56.52
N ARG A 176 73.09 -55.94 57.05
CA ARG A 176 74.44 -55.72 57.61
C ARG A 176 74.68 -56.56 58.86
N GLU A 177 73.69 -56.67 59.74
CA GLU A 177 73.75 -57.57 60.89
C GLU A 177 73.96 -59.01 60.42
N LEU A 178 73.18 -59.49 59.46
CA LEU A 178 73.28 -60.84 58.91
C LEU A 178 74.66 -61.11 58.30
N GLU A 179 75.21 -60.18 57.53
CA GLU A 179 76.60 -60.26 57.03
C GLU A 179 77.61 -60.35 58.18
N HIS A 180 77.41 -59.58 59.25
CA HIS A 180 78.24 -59.63 60.45
C HIS A 180 78.13 -60.96 61.20
N LEU A 181 76.90 -61.47 61.41
CA LEU A 181 76.65 -62.77 62.04
C LEU A 181 77.21 -63.91 61.20
N GLN A 182 77.13 -63.85 59.87
CA GLN A 182 77.75 -64.83 58.98
C GLN A 182 79.27 -64.82 59.09
N ALA A 183 79.89 -63.64 59.15
CA ALA A 183 81.32 -63.52 59.35
C ALA A 183 81.74 -64.05 60.74
N ALA A 184 80.96 -63.77 61.79
CA ALA A 184 81.19 -64.30 63.13
C ALA A 184 81.04 -65.83 63.17
N LEU A 185 79.99 -66.37 62.55
CA LEU A 185 79.74 -67.80 62.45
C LEU A 185 80.91 -68.52 61.76
N ARG A 186 81.43 -67.97 60.65
CA ARG A 186 82.60 -68.52 59.96
C ARG A 186 83.83 -68.54 60.86
N ARG A 187 84.09 -67.46 61.61
CA ARG A 187 85.20 -67.40 62.57
C ARG A 187 85.07 -68.46 63.67
N LEU A 188 83.87 -68.60 64.24
CA LEU A 188 83.58 -69.62 65.25
C LEU A 188 83.72 -71.04 64.71
N GLU A 189 83.30 -71.29 63.46
CA GLU A 189 83.48 -72.58 62.80
C GLU A 189 84.97 -72.89 62.58
N GLU A 190 85.76 -71.90 62.17
CA GLU A 190 87.21 -72.00 62.02
C GLU A 190 87.90 -72.24 63.38
N GLU A 191 87.54 -71.51 64.43
CA GLU A 191 88.07 -71.67 65.79
C GLU A 191 87.71 -73.03 66.39
N ARG A 192 86.44 -73.45 66.27
CA ARG A 192 86.02 -74.79 66.71
C ARG A 192 86.78 -75.87 65.95
N ALA A 193 86.95 -75.74 64.64
CA ALA A 193 87.72 -76.71 63.86
C ALA A 193 89.20 -76.78 64.29
N ARG A 194 89.78 -75.66 64.74
CA ARG A 194 91.13 -75.64 65.34
C ARG A 194 91.15 -76.34 66.69
N LEU A 195 90.23 -76.02 67.59
CA LEU A 195 90.16 -76.61 68.93
C LEU A 195 89.88 -78.12 68.87
N THR A 196 88.97 -78.58 67.99
CA THR A 196 88.72 -80.02 67.82
C THR A 196 89.95 -80.73 67.27
N ALA A 197 90.71 -80.10 66.38
CA ALA A 197 91.98 -80.64 65.90
C ALA A 197 93.06 -80.65 67.00
N GLU A 198 93.11 -79.66 67.91
CA GLU A 198 93.99 -79.65 69.07
C GLU A 198 93.60 -80.72 70.10
N ARG A 199 92.31 -80.87 70.40
CA ARG A 199 91.77 -81.94 71.23
C ARG A 199 92.13 -83.32 70.69
N ALA A 200 91.93 -83.56 69.39
CA ALA A 200 92.29 -84.83 68.77
C ALA A 200 93.80 -85.13 68.87
N LYS A 201 94.66 -84.10 68.85
CA LYS A 201 96.11 -84.26 69.12
C LYS A 201 96.39 -84.59 70.58
N LEU A 202 95.66 -84.00 71.52
CA LEU A 202 95.79 -84.25 72.96
C LEU A 202 95.28 -85.64 73.37
N GLU A 203 94.18 -86.11 72.77
CA GLU A 203 93.61 -87.46 73.02
C GLU A 203 94.50 -88.60 72.48
N GLY A 204 95.42 -88.32 71.55
CA GLY A 204 96.38 -89.29 71.00
C GLY A 204 97.64 -89.54 71.85
N LEU A 205 97.77 -88.93 73.03
CA LEU A 205 98.94 -89.05 73.92
C LEU A 205 98.64 -89.99 75.12
N GLU A 206 99.45 -91.04 75.32
CA GLU A 206 99.33 -91.98 76.46
C GLU A 206 99.82 -91.39 77.82
N PRO A 207 99.21 -91.73 78.98
CA PRO A 207 99.23 -90.89 80.19
C PRO A 207 100.32 -91.23 81.24
N PRO A 208 100.80 -90.23 82.01
CA PRO A 208 100.74 -90.34 83.47
C PRO A 208 100.30 -89.05 84.22
N ARG A 209 99.41 -89.24 85.23
CA ARG A 209 99.04 -88.39 86.41
C ARG A 209 98.89 -86.85 86.25
N LYS A 210 97.63 -86.40 86.45
CA LYS A 210 97.06 -85.03 86.66
C LYS A 210 97.87 -84.09 87.59
N PRO A 211 97.84 -82.75 87.35
CA PRO A 211 96.65 -81.90 87.56
C PRO A 211 95.99 -81.41 86.25
N GLU A 212 94.77 -80.91 86.41
CA GLU A 212 93.75 -80.61 85.40
C GLU A 212 94.17 -79.66 84.25
N PRO A 213 93.80 -79.95 82.99
CA PRO A 213 93.79 -78.93 81.95
C PRO A 213 92.59 -77.98 82.17
N PRO A 214 92.74 -76.66 81.98
CA PRO A 214 91.59 -75.78 81.92
C PRO A 214 90.81 -76.03 80.61
N GLY A 215 89.59 -76.57 80.73
CA GLY A 215 88.39 -76.09 80.03
C GLY A 215 88.32 -76.05 78.50
N THR A 216 88.87 -76.99 77.72
CA THR A 216 88.62 -77.00 76.26
C THR A 216 87.21 -77.50 75.89
N GLU A 217 86.63 -78.44 76.65
CA GLU A 217 85.26 -78.93 76.40
C GLU A 217 84.19 -77.86 76.69
N ASP A 218 84.41 -77.02 77.70
CA ASP A 218 83.52 -75.90 78.03
C ASP A 218 83.59 -74.80 76.95
N GLU A 219 84.76 -74.56 76.35
CA GLU A 219 84.92 -73.62 75.24
C GLU A 219 84.29 -74.14 73.95
N GLU A 220 84.49 -75.41 73.58
CA GLU A 220 83.84 -76.02 72.41
C GLU A 220 82.30 -76.00 72.54
N ALA A 221 81.77 -76.29 73.72
CA ALA A 221 80.32 -76.23 73.99
C ALA A 221 79.78 -74.79 73.88
N ARG A 222 80.52 -73.79 74.38
CA ARG A 222 80.16 -72.36 74.25
C ARG A 222 80.14 -71.91 72.80
N LEU A 223 81.16 -72.25 72.00
CA LEU A 223 81.21 -71.91 70.57
C LEU A 223 80.08 -72.60 69.79
N HIS A 224 79.69 -73.82 70.20
CA HIS A 224 78.54 -74.53 69.64
C HIS A 224 77.22 -73.82 69.92
N GLU A 225 76.99 -73.38 71.16
CA GLU A 225 75.79 -72.60 71.50
C GLU A 225 75.76 -71.27 70.75
N GLU A 226 76.89 -70.56 70.64
CA GLU A 226 76.97 -69.31 69.89
C GLU A 226 76.70 -69.52 68.39
N ARG A 227 77.24 -70.58 67.79
CA ARG A 227 76.96 -70.98 66.40
C ARG A 227 75.46 -71.20 66.17
N ASP A 228 74.82 -71.97 67.05
CA ASP A 228 73.41 -72.29 66.92
C ASP A 228 72.52 -71.05 67.11
N ARG A 229 72.92 -70.12 67.99
CA ARG A 229 72.27 -68.81 68.14
C ARG A 229 72.37 -67.97 66.85
N PHE A 230 73.56 -67.89 66.24
CA PHE A 230 73.75 -67.16 64.98
C PHE A 230 73.03 -67.82 63.79
N GLN A 231 72.94 -69.15 63.75
CA GLN A 231 72.16 -69.86 62.72
C GLN A 231 70.67 -69.55 62.81
N ARG A 232 70.08 -69.54 64.03
CA ARG A 232 68.68 -69.14 64.21
C ARG A 232 68.44 -67.69 63.79
N ALA A 233 69.33 -66.77 64.17
CA ALA A 233 69.25 -65.37 63.76
C ALA A 233 69.34 -65.18 62.23
N LEU A 234 70.14 -66.01 61.54
CA LEU A 234 70.25 -66.00 60.08
C LEU A 234 68.94 -66.45 59.39
N GLU A 235 68.29 -67.48 59.92
CA GLU A 235 67.01 -67.98 59.40
C GLU A 235 65.90 -66.94 59.59
N GLU A 236 65.79 -66.35 60.79
CA GLU A 236 64.84 -65.27 61.07
C GLU A 236 65.02 -64.05 60.13
N ALA A 237 66.26 -63.65 59.85
CA ALA A 237 66.54 -62.53 58.97
C ALA A 237 66.24 -62.86 57.48
N ARG A 238 66.40 -64.11 57.06
CA ARG A 238 65.99 -64.58 55.72
C ARG A 238 64.47 -64.56 55.55
N GLU A 239 63.73 -65.01 56.55
CA GLU A 239 62.26 -64.96 56.53
C GLU A 239 61.75 -63.51 56.47
N LYS A 240 62.33 -62.62 57.28
CA LYS A 240 62.01 -61.18 57.25
C LYS A 240 62.27 -60.55 55.87
N LEU A 241 63.39 -60.89 55.21
CA LEU A 241 63.71 -60.39 53.87
C LEU A 241 62.74 -60.92 52.80
N ALA A 242 62.35 -62.19 52.89
CA ALA A 242 61.37 -62.78 51.97
C ALA A 242 59.99 -62.12 52.11
N ALA A 243 59.56 -61.86 53.35
CA ALA A 243 58.32 -61.12 53.63
C ALA A 243 58.36 -59.70 53.04
N LEU A 244 59.49 -59.00 53.17
CA LEU A 244 59.65 -57.65 52.64
C LEU A 244 59.63 -57.61 51.11
N ARG A 245 60.25 -58.59 50.43
CA ARG A 245 60.22 -58.69 48.97
C ARG A 245 58.80 -58.88 48.43
N ARG A 246 57.99 -59.70 49.10
CA ARG A 246 56.57 -59.89 48.75
C ARG A 246 55.79 -58.58 48.88
N ALA A 247 55.97 -57.86 50.00
CA ALA A 247 55.33 -56.57 50.21
C ALA A 247 55.72 -55.53 49.14
N HIS A 248 56.98 -55.51 48.69
CA HIS A 248 57.44 -54.63 47.62
C HIS A 248 56.80 -54.97 46.26
N GLU A 249 56.63 -56.25 45.93
CA GLU A 249 55.94 -56.66 44.71
C GLU A 249 54.45 -56.30 44.71
N GLU A 250 53.76 -56.46 45.85
CA GLU A 250 52.37 -56.02 46.01
C GLU A 250 52.25 -54.50 45.81
N GLN A 251 53.15 -53.72 46.40
CA GLN A 251 53.15 -52.26 46.26
C GLN A 251 53.47 -51.82 44.83
N ARG A 252 54.37 -52.52 44.12
CA ARG A 252 54.67 -52.25 42.71
C ARG A 252 53.46 -52.50 41.81
N ARG A 253 52.69 -53.57 42.06
CA ARG A 253 51.43 -53.85 41.35
C ARG A 253 50.40 -52.76 41.60
N ALA A 254 50.25 -52.31 42.86
CA ALA A 254 49.36 -51.21 43.21
C ALA A 254 49.73 -49.91 42.47
N TYR A 255 51.04 -49.60 42.35
CA TYR A 255 51.51 -48.43 41.61
C TYR A 255 51.21 -48.51 40.10
N GLN A 256 51.35 -49.70 39.49
CA GLN A 256 51.00 -49.89 38.08
C GLN A 256 49.51 -49.70 37.82
N ALA A 257 48.65 -50.31 38.65
CA ALA A 257 47.20 -50.12 38.56
C ALA A 257 46.81 -48.64 38.70
N TYR A 258 47.48 -47.90 39.59
CA TYR A 258 47.27 -46.47 39.75
C TYR A 258 47.66 -45.65 38.51
N ARG A 259 48.81 -45.97 37.88
CA ARG A 259 49.20 -45.29 36.62
C ARG A 259 48.18 -45.50 35.51
N GLU A 260 47.62 -46.71 35.40
CA GLU A 260 46.57 -47.01 34.43
C GLU A 260 45.29 -46.23 34.74
N ALA A 261 44.89 -46.14 36.01
CA ALA A 261 43.75 -45.34 36.43
C ALA A 261 43.93 -43.85 36.12
N LEU A 262 45.13 -43.30 36.36
CA LEU A 262 45.45 -41.90 36.04
C LEU A 262 45.38 -41.63 34.52
N ALA A 263 45.91 -42.54 33.70
CA ALA A 263 45.82 -42.42 32.25
C ALA A 263 44.37 -42.45 31.73
N ARG A 264 43.50 -43.28 32.33
CA ARG A 264 42.06 -43.30 32.01
C ARG A 264 41.40 -41.98 32.38
N TYR A 265 41.69 -41.44 33.55
CA TYR A 265 41.16 -40.15 34.01
C TYR A 265 41.58 -38.99 33.09
N GLU A 266 42.85 -38.95 32.66
CA GLU A 266 43.31 -37.92 31.72
C GLU A 266 42.57 -38.00 30.38
N ALA A 267 42.30 -39.22 29.89
CA ALA A 267 41.51 -39.44 28.69
C ALA A 267 40.04 -38.97 28.85
N GLU A 268 39.39 -39.35 29.95
CA GLU A 268 38.01 -38.93 30.28
C GLU A 268 37.92 -37.41 30.42
N ARG A 269 38.90 -36.77 31.07
CA ARG A 269 38.98 -35.32 31.18
C ARG A 269 39.11 -34.63 29.82
N GLY A 270 39.95 -35.17 28.92
CA GLY A 270 40.08 -34.64 27.56
C GLY A 270 38.77 -34.76 26.76
N ALA A 271 38.04 -35.87 26.93
CA ALA A 271 36.72 -36.06 26.33
C ALA A 271 35.70 -35.05 26.89
N TYR A 272 35.71 -34.80 28.20
CA TYR A 272 34.87 -33.79 28.85
C TYR A 272 35.16 -32.37 28.36
N GLU A 273 36.44 -31.98 28.29
CA GLU A 273 36.84 -30.65 27.81
C GLU A 273 36.39 -30.45 26.35
N SER A 274 36.48 -31.50 25.53
CA SER A 274 36.00 -31.50 24.14
C SER A 274 34.47 -31.35 24.07
N ALA A 275 33.72 -32.17 24.81
CA ALA A 275 32.25 -32.11 24.87
C ALA A 275 31.75 -30.76 25.41
N ARG A 276 32.43 -30.19 26.40
CA ARG A 276 32.16 -28.84 26.93
C ARG A 276 32.35 -27.77 25.85
N SER A 277 33.44 -27.85 25.08
CA SER A 277 33.70 -26.89 24.01
C SER A 277 32.66 -26.97 22.88
N GLU A 278 32.20 -28.17 22.52
CA GLU A 278 31.12 -28.36 21.56
C GLU A 278 29.80 -27.80 22.07
N ARG A 279 29.48 -28.01 23.36
CA ARG A 279 28.31 -27.41 23.99
C ARG A 279 28.36 -25.88 23.92
N GLU A 280 29.47 -25.27 24.31
CA GLU A 280 29.63 -23.81 24.28
C GLU A 280 29.47 -23.28 22.84
N ARG A 281 29.95 -24.03 21.83
CA ARG A 281 29.72 -23.72 20.41
C ARG A 281 28.24 -23.78 20.04
N TRP A 282 27.53 -24.85 20.41
CA TRP A 282 26.11 -25.02 20.10
C TRP A 282 25.23 -24.01 20.84
N GLU A 283 25.58 -23.63 22.08
CA GLU A 283 24.89 -22.57 22.82
C GLU A 283 25.00 -21.22 22.09
N ARG A 284 26.17 -20.88 21.54
CA ARG A 284 26.34 -19.65 20.72
C ARG A 284 25.48 -19.69 19.46
N VAL A 285 25.51 -20.81 18.73
CA VAL A 285 24.70 -20.99 17.51
C VAL A 285 23.20 -20.89 17.83
N LEU A 286 22.75 -21.45 18.95
CA LEU A 286 21.36 -21.37 19.39
C LEU A 286 20.97 -19.93 19.76
N GLN A 287 21.83 -19.19 20.46
CA GLN A 287 21.59 -17.79 20.78
C GLN A 287 21.52 -16.91 19.52
N GLU A 288 22.44 -17.09 18.58
CA GLU A 288 22.43 -16.39 17.29
C GLU A 288 21.16 -16.70 16.49
N SER A 289 20.76 -17.98 16.45
CA SER A 289 19.55 -18.41 15.75
C SER A 289 18.28 -17.84 16.39
N ARG A 290 18.21 -17.78 17.73
CA ARG A 290 17.09 -17.16 18.46
C ARG A 290 17.00 -15.66 18.21
N ALA A 291 18.12 -14.95 18.29
CA ALA A 291 18.17 -13.52 17.99
C ALA A 291 17.75 -13.23 16.54
N HIS A 292 18.17 -14.07 15.60
CA HIS A 292 17.74 -13.95 14.21
C HIS A 292 16.25 -14.22 14.03
N LEU A 293 15.70 -15.22 14.72
CA LEU A 293 14.26 -15.52 14.69
C LEU A 293 13.43 -14.35 15.25
N GLU A 294 13.81 -13.81 16.41
CA GLU A 294 13.15 -12.65 17.01
C GLU A 294 13.17 -11.43 16.08
N GLN A 295 14.30 -11.18 15.43
CA GLN A 295 14.43 -10.10 14.45
C GLN A 295 13.49 -10.31 13.24
N LEU A 296 13.42 -11.54 12.72
CA LEU A 296 12.53 -11.87 11.61
C LEU A 296 11.05 -11.77 12.00
N GLU A 297 10.69 -12.21 13.20
CA GLU A 297 9.32 -12.08 13.73
C GLU A 297 8.93 -10.60 13.90
N ALA A 298 9.82 -9.76 14.43
CA ALA A 298 9.61 -8.32 14.54
C ALA A 298 9.43 -7.66 13.16
N GLN A 299 10.27 -7.99 12.18
CA GLN A 299 10.11 -7.50 10.81
C GLN A 299 8.79 -7.96 10.18
N ARG A 300 8.35 -9.19 10.47
CA ARG A 300 7.08 -9.73 9.97
C ARG A 300 5.89 -8.99 10.56
N THR A 301 5.89 -8.72 11.86
CA THR A 301 4.80 -8.00 12.54
C THR A 301 4.74 -6.56 12.07
N GLU A 302 5.89 -5.87 11.95
CA GLU A 302 5.96 -4.51 11.42
C GLU A 302 5.43 -4.41 9.99
N LYS A 303 5.91 -5.28 9.08
CA LYS A 303 5.42 -5.30 7.69
C LYS A 303 3.93 -5.61 7.58
N ARG A 304 3.40 -6.49 8.44
CA ARG A 304 1.94 -6.79 8.50
C ARG A 304 1.14 -5.58 8.95
N ALA A 305 1.53 -4.95 10.07
CA ALA A 305 0.84 -3.77 10.58
C ALA A 305 0.85 -2.62 9.55
N ARG A 306 1.99 -2.43 8.87
CA ARG A 306 2.11 -1.42 7.81
C ARG A 306 1.25 -1.75 6.58
N ALA A 307 1.17 -3.02 6.18
CA ALA A 307 0.30 -3.45 5.09
C ALA A 307 -1.19 -3.26 5.42
N GLU A 308 -1.61 -3.56 6.65
CA GLU A 308 -2.98 -3.33 7.12
C GLU A 308 -3.33 -1.85 7.12
N ALA A 309 -2.45 -0.99 7.68
CA ALA A 309 -2.65 0.46 7.66
C ALA A 309 -2.77 1.02 6.23
N LEU A 310 -1.92 0.59 5.30
CA LEU A 310 -2.00 1.02 3.89
C LEU A 310 -3.28 0.52 3.20
N ARG A 311 -3.77 -0.69 3.53
CA ARG A 311 -5.03 -1.22 2.99
C ARG A 311 -6.24 -0.44 3.48
N GLU A 312 -6.26 -0.06 4.75
CA GLU A 312 -7.30 0.80 5.34
C GLU A 312 -7.31 2.18 4.69
N GLU A 313 -6.15 2.80 4.54
CA GLU A 313 -6.03 4.10 3.88
C GLU A 313 -6.47 4.03 2.41
N ARG A 314 -6.04 2.98 1.68
CA ARG A 314 -6.48 2.74 0.29
C ARG A 314 -8.01 2.56 0.22
N ARG A 315 -8.63 1.86 1.18
CA ARG A 315 -10.09 1.71 1.21
C ARG A 315 -10.78 3.06 1.36
N ARG A 316 -10.34 3.88 2.32
CA ARG A 316 -10.88 5.24 2.54
C ARG A 316 -10.73 6.13 1.31
N LEU A 317 -9.56 6.11 0.66
CA LEU A 317 -9.33 6.88 -0.56
C LEU A 317 -10.22 6.41 -1.73
N ARG A 318 -10.47 5.10 -1.86
CA ARG A 318 -11.40 4.56 -2.88
C ARG A 318 -12.83 5.01 -2.61
N GLU A 319 -13.29 4.95 -1.36
CA GLU A 319 -14.61 5.43 -0.97
C GLU A 319 -14.78 6.93 -1.28
N GLN A 320 -13.77 7.76 -0.96
CA GLN A 320 -13.76 9.19 -1.29
C GLN A 320 -13.80 9.44 -2.80
N ARG A 321 -12.97 8.73 -3.56
CA ARG A 321 -12.95 8.81 -5.03
C ARG A 321 -14.31 8.44 -5.63
N ASP A 322 -14.92 7.35 -5.17
CA ASP A 322 -16.19 6.87 -5.72
C ASP A 322 -17.34 7.83 -5.42
N ALA A 323 -17.36 8.42 -4.22
CA ALA A 323 -18.32 9.46 -3.86
C ALA A 323 -18.16 10.72 -4.73
N LEU A 324 -16.92 11.22 -4.86
CA LEU A 324 -16.63 12.41 -5.67
C LEU A 324 -16.92 12.17 -7.16
N ARG A 325 -16.64 10.97 -7.67
CA ARG A 325 -16.98 10.57 -9.04
C ARG A 325 -18.48 10.59 -9.29
N ALA A 326 -19.27 10.06 -8.36
CA ALA A 326 -20.72 10.11 -8.46
C ALA A 326 -21.25 11.55 -8.47
N GLU A 327 -20.67 12.42 -7.64
CA GLU A 327 -21.00 13.86 -7.61
C GLU A 327 -20.63 14.56 -8.93
N ALA A 328 -19.43 14.33 -9.45
CA ALA A 328 -18.98 14.87 -10.73
C ALA A 328 -19.87 14.40 -11.90
N GLU A 329 -20.23 13.11 -11.94
CA GLU A 329 -21.12 12.57 -12.96
C GLU A 329 -22.54 13.16 -12.87
N ALA A 330 -23.06 13.38 -11.66
CA ALA A 330 -24.35 14.01 -11.45
C ALA A 330 -24.34 15.49 -11.91
N ALA A 331 -23.31 16.24 -11.53
CA ALA A 331 -23.12 17.63 -11.94
C ALA A 331 -22.97 17.74 -13.47
N ARG A 332 -22.22 16.82 -14.09
CA ARG A 332 -22.06 16.74 -15.53
C ARG A 332 -23.37 16.47 -16.26
N ARG A 333 -24.16 15.49 -15.80
CA ARG A 333 -25.48 15.18 -16.40
C ARG A 333 -26.43 16.38 -16.31
N GLU A 334 -26.45 17.07 -15.18
CA GLU A 334 -27.27 18.27 -15.04
C GLU A 334 -26.75 19.41 -15.93
N ALA A 335 -25.44 19.59 -16.05
CA ALA A 335 -24.84 20.55 -16.97
C ALA A 335 -25.22 20.23 -18.43
N GLU A 336 -25.13 18.97 -18.87
CA GLU A 336 -25.56 18.54 -20.21
C GLU A 336 -27.06 18.80 -20.44
N ARG A 337 -27.91 18.55 -19.43
CA ARG A 337 -29.35 18.85 -19.49
C ARG A 337 -29.63 20.34 -19.64
N LEU A 338 -29.01 21.17 -18.82
CA LEU A 338 -29.14 22.63 -18.89
C LEU A 338 -28.55 23.19 -20.18
N GLU A 339 -27.43 22.64 -20.63
CA GLU A 339 -26.82 23.00 -21.90
C GLU A 339 -27.77 22.67 -23.05
N ALA A 340 -28.44 21.51 -23.08
CA ALA A 340 -29.44 21.21 -24.10
C ALA A 340 -30.64 22.19 -24.11
N LEU A 341 -31.04 22.71 -22.93
CA LEU A 341 -32.11 23.72 -22.81
C LEU A 341 -31.68 25.12 -23.27
N VAL A 342 -30.40 25.44 -23.12
CA VAL A 342 -29.80 26.71 -23.54
C VAL A 342 -29.26 26.64 -24.99
N ALA A 343 -28.97 25.42 -25.49
CA ALA A 343 -28.38 25.17 -26.78
C ALA A 343 -29.33 25.49 -27.93
N GLY A 344 -28.73 25.93 -29.05
CA GLY A 344 -29.44 26.37 -30.24
C GLY A 344 -29.62 27.87 -30.35
N GLY A 345 -29.32 28.64 -29.28
CA GLY A 345 -29.44 30.10 -29.29
C GLY A 345 -30.81 30.56 -29.76
N ALA A 346 -31.86 29.76 -29.50
CA ALA A 346 -33.23 30.04 -29.92
C ALA A 346 -33.78 31.29 -29.22
N ASP A 347 -33.18 31.65 -28.09
CA ASP A 347 -33.39 32.89 -27.35
C ASP A 347 -32.67 34.11 -27.95
N LEU A 348 -31.68 33.89 -28.81
CA LEU A 348 -30.93 34.94 -29.50
C LEU A 348 -31.55 35.25 -30.86
N ALA A 349 -31.56 36.54 -31.21
CA ALA A 349 -31.84 36.96 -32.58
C ALA A 349 -30.84 36.35 -33.58
N GLU A 350 -31.26 36.27 -34.84
CA GLU A 350 -30.49 35.61 -35.91
C GLU A 350 -29.03 36.10 -36.01
N GLY A 351 -28.79 37.41 -35.87
CA GLY A 351 -27.46 38.00 -35.95
C GLY A 351 -26.53 37.60 -34.80
N PRO A 352 -26.87 37.88 -33.52
CA PRO A 352 -26.09 37.42 -32.38
C PRO A 352 -25.84 35.92 -32.37
N ARG A 353 -26.85 35.10 -32.73
CA ARG A 353 -26.71 33.64 -32.85
C ARG A 353 -25.67 33.24 -33.91
N LYS A 354 -25.70 33.87 -35.09
CA LYS A 354 -24.70 33.62 -36.15
C LYS A 354 -23.30 34.05 -35.72
N LEU A 355 -23.15 35.23 -35.12
CA LEU A 355 -21.87 35.72 -34.63
C LEU A 355 -21.26 34.81 -33.54
N ALA A 356 -22.08 34.37 -32.57
CA ALA A 356 -21.66 33.42 -31.55
C ALA A 356 -21.20 32.08 -32.15
N LYS A 357 -21.84 31.63 -33.24
CA LYS A 357 -21.46 30.41 -33.96
C LYS A 357 -20.20 30.57 -34.80
N TRP A 358 -20.02 31.72 -35.46
CA TRP A 358 -18.88 31.95 -36.35
C TRP A 358 -17.56 32.16 -35.63
N ARG A 359 -17.59 32.61 -34.36
CA ARG A 359 -16.40 32.85 -33.51
C ARG A 359 -15.29 33.59 -34.26
N LEU A 360 -15.64 34.74 -34.82
CA LEU A 360 -14.69 35.58 -35.56
C LEU A 360 -13.55 36.04 -34.63
N ALA A 361 -12.35 36.21 -35.19
CA ALA A 361 -11.23 36.80 -34.45
C ALA A 361 -11.62 38.17 -33.87
N GLY A 362 -11.25 38.42 -32.62
CA GLY A 362 -11.62 39.63 -31.87
C GLY A 362 -13.06 39.66 -31.33
N THR A 363 -13.82 38.57 -31.41
CA THR A 363 -15.15 38.46 -30.78
C THR A 363 -15.01 37.92 -29.36
N LEU A 364 -15.51 38.65 -28.36
CA LEU A 364 -15.49 38.25 -26.96
C LEU A 364 -16.67 37.33 -26.61
N GLY A 365 -17.87 37.63 -27.13
CA GLY A 365 -19.07 36.81 -26.92
C GLY A 365 -20.35 37.64 -26.74
N VAL A 366 -21.48 36.97 -26.52
CA VAL A 366 -22.78 37.65 -26.28
C VAL A 366 -22.85 38.11 -24.82
N VAL A 367 -23.45 39.28 -24.55
CA VAL A 367 -23.60 39.79 -23.18
C VAL A 367 -24.28 38.76 -22.27
N ALA A 368 -25.36 38.12 -22.71
CA ALA A 368 -26.04 37.06 -21.95
C ALA A 368 -25.15 35.86 -21.60
N ASP A 369 -24.13 35.56 -22.41
CA ASP A 369 -23.16 34.48 -22.15
C ASP A 369 -22.08 34.91 -21.16
N LEU A 370 -21.71 36.19 -21.16
CA LEU A 370 -20.59 36.73 -20.39
C LEU A 370 -21.01 37.36 -19.06
N LEU A 371 -22.31 37.64 -18.91
CA LEU A 371 -22.89 38.24 -17.70
C LEU A 371 -22.83 37.28 -16.51
N GLU A 372 -22.42 37.81 -15.37
CA GLU A 372 -22.37 37.15 -14.07
C GLU A 372 -23.26 37.93 -13.10
N VAL A 373 -24.24 37.24 -12.52
CA VAL A 373 -25.30 37.84 -11.70
C VAL A 373 -25.49 37.00 -10.43
N PRO A 374 -25.57 37.64 -9.24
CA PRO A 374 -25.90 36.95 -8.00
C PRO A 374 -27.29 36.30 -8.04
N GLN A 375 -27.45 35.21 -7.30
CA GLN A 375 -28.72 34.50 -7.21
C GLN A 375 -29.82 35.40 -6.63
N GLY A 376 -30.98 35.44 -7.29
CA GLY A 376 -32.12 36.26 -6.90
C GLY A 376 -32.11 37.69 -7.44
N LEU A 377 -31.16 38.04 -8.32
CA LEU A 377 -31.11 39.32 -9.03
C LEU A 377 -31.16 39.17 -10.56
N GLU A 378 -31.44 37.98 -11.07
CA GLU A 378 -31.47 37.68 -12.51
C GLU A 378 -32.54 38.48 -13.24
N ALA A 379 -33.73 38.62 -12.65
CA ALA A 379 -34.80 39.44 -13.21
C ALA A 379 -34.41 40.93 -13.27
N ALA A 380 -33.75 41.44 -12.23
CA ALA A 380 -33.23 42.81 -12.20
C ALA A 380 -32.16 43.03 -13.28
N ALA A 381 -31.24 42.08 -13.45
CA ALA A 381 -30.19 42.18 -14.47
C ALA A 381 -30.77 42.08 -15.90
N GLU A 382 -31.76 41.20 -16.12
CA GLU A 382 -32.46 41.07 -17.39
C GLU A 382 -33.22 42.34 -17.76
N ALA A 383 -33.96 42.90 -16.81
CA ALA A 383 -34.68 44.16 -16.99
C ALA A 383 -33.71 45.36 -17.18
N ALA A 384 -32.60 45.38 -16.45
CA ALA A 384 -31.58 46.42 -16.56
C ALA A 384 -30.96 46.46 -17.96
N LEU A 385 -30.67 45.32 -18.58
CA LEU A 385 -30.07 45.26 -19.90
C LEU A 385 -31.09 45.27 -21.04
N GLY A 386 -32.25 44.62 -20.85
CA GLY A 386 -33.26 44.43 -21.88
C GLY A 386 -32.64 43.88 -23.18
N PRO A 387 -32.85 44.53 -24.35
CA PRO A 387 -32.26 44.10 -25.62
C PRO A 387 -30.72 44.04 -25.61
N ARG A 388 -30.05 44.74 -24.69
CA ARG A 388 -28.59 44.76 -24.57
C ARG A 388 -28.03 43.38 -24.18
N LEU A 389 -28.83 42.49 -23.60
CA LEU A 389 -28.43 41.10 -23.34
C LEU A 389 -27.99 40.36 -24.60
N GLN A 390 -28.54 40.70 -25.77
CA GLN A 390 -28.21 40.05 -27.03
C GLN A 390 -27.07 40.73 -27.78
N TRP A 391 -26.48 41.80 -27.25
CA TRP A 391 -25.36 42.47 -27.90
C TRP A 391 -24.14 41.56 -27.91
N VAL A 392 -23.34 41.65 -28.97
CA VAL A 392 -22.08 40.91 -29.09
C VAL A 392 -20.94 41.85 -28.75
N LEU A 393 -20.14 41.46 -27.77
CA LEU A 393 -18.95 42.15 -27.33
C LEU A 393 -17.77 41.77 -28.23
N VAL A 394 -17.01 42.77 -28.65
CA VAL A 394 -15.83 42.60 -29.51
C VAL A 394 -14.67 43.44 -28.97
N GLU A 395 -13.44 43.12 -29.35
CA GLU A 395 -12.25 43.80 -28.84
C GLU A 395 -12.12 45.21 -29.41
N ASP A 396 -12.14 45.36 -30.73
CA ASP A 396 -11.74 46.56 -31.45
C ASP A 396 -12.64 46.89 -32.66
N GLU A 397 -12.31 47.97 -33.36
CA GLU A 397 -13.01 48.40 -34.59
C GLU A 397 -12.86 47.42 -35.77
N ALA A 398 -11.74 46.70 -35.85
CA ALA A 398 -11.48 45.76 -36.94
C ALA A 398 -12.40 44.54 -36.83
N ALA A 399 -12.61 44.05 -35.61
CA ALA A 399 -13.57 43.00 -35.30
C ALA A 399 -15.01 43.45 -35.62
N VAL A 400 -15.38 44.71 -35.32
CA VAL A 400 -16.69 45.28 -35.71
C VAL A 400 -16.89 45.22 -37.22
N LYS A 401 -15.94 45.73 -38.01
CA LYS A 401 -16.02 45.75 -39.47
C LYS A 401 -16.18 44.33 -40.03
N THR A 402 -15.38 43.40 -39.53
CA THR A 402 -15.40 41.99 -39.96
C THR A 402 -16.75 41.34 -39.67
N ALA A 403 -17.29 41.52 -38.46
CA ALA A 403 -18.58 40.99 -38.06
C ALA A 403 -19.74 41.56 -38.89
N VAL A 404 -19.76 42.87 -39.12
CA VAL A 404 -20.80 43.54 -39.91
C VAL A 404 -20.76 43.11 -41.37
N GLU A 405 -19.58 43.08 -42.01
CA GLU A 405 -19.44 42.66 -43.40
C GLU A 405 -19.88 41.21 -43.61
N ARG A 406 -19.59 40.33 -42.64
CA ARG A 406 -20.07 38.95 -42.69
C ARG A 406 -21.59 38.85 -42.53
N LEU A 407 -22.18 39.59 -41.59
CA LEU A 407 -23.63 39.65 -41.43
C LEU A 407 -24.36 40.21 -42.66
N LYS A 408 -23.77 41.18 -43.38
CA LYS A 408 -24.34 41.68 -44.65
C LYS A 408 -24.36 40.61 -45.74
N ARG A 409 -23.31 39.78 -45.83
CA ARG A 409 -23.20 38.71 -46.83
C ARG A 409 -24.09 37.51 -46.52
N GLU A 410 -24.11 37.06 -45.28
CA GLU A 410 -24.83 35.84 -44.86
C GLU A 410 -26.23 36.11 -44.26
N GLY A 411 -26.60 37.39 -44.14
CA GLY A 411 -27.87 37.84 -43.57
C GLY A 411 -27.88 37.88 -42.04
N GLY A 412 -28.59 38.85 -41.46
CA GLY A 412 -28.81 39.00 -40.02
C GLY A 412 -28.53 40.42 -39.53
N ARG A 413 -29.08 40.74 -38.35
CA ARG A 413 -28.85 42.03 -37.66
C ARG A 413 -28.40 41.78 -36.23
N ALA A 414 -27.35 42.48 -35.81
CA ALA A 414 -26.83 42.44 -34.46
C ALA A 414 -26.32 43.82 -34.05
N THR A 415 -26.33 44.10 -32.75
CA THR A 415 -25.64 45.25 -32.17
C THR A 415 -24.32 44.78 -31.58
N LEU A 416 -23.25 45.48 -31.94
CA LEU A 416 -21.88 45.19 -31.49
C LEU A 416 -21.42 46.27 -30.52
N LEU A 417 -20.75 45.87 -29.45
CA LEU A 417 -20.10 46.80 -28.52
C LEU A 417 -18.61 46.47 -28.46
N ALA A 418 -17.78 47.33 -29.05
CA ALA A 418 -16.34 47.20 -29.00
C ALA A 418 -15.78 47.74 -27.68
N ARG A 419 -14.85 47.01 -27.05
CA ARG A 419 -14.19 47.39 -25.80
C ARG A 419 -13.49 48.74 -25.90
N GLU A 420 -12.81 48.99 -27.01
CA GLU A 420 -12.12 50.27 -27.27
C GLU A 420 -13.08 51.45 -27.43
N LEU A 421 -14.25 51.22 -28.04
CA LEU A 421 -15.26 52.25 -28.30
C LEU A 421 -16.23 52.43 -27.12
N ALA A 422 -16.26 51.50 -26.17
CA ALA A 422 -17.15 51.56 -25.03
C ALA A 422 -16.87 52.81 -24.20
N ARG A 423 -17.93 53.56 -23.92
CA ARG A 423 -17.90 54.77 -23.09
C ARG A 423 -18.61 54.46 -21.76
N PRO A 424 -17.85 54.23 -20.68
CA PRO A 424 -18.41 54.03 -19.35
C PRO A 424 -19.31 55.19 -18.96
N ARG A 425 -20.48 54.89 -18.39
CA ARG A 425 -21.35 55.91 -17.83
C ARG A 425 -20.97 56.10 -16.37
N THR A 426 -20.08 57.06 -16.09
CA THR A 426 -19.70 57.39 -14.71
C THR A 426 -20.67 58.43 -14.16
N ARG A 427 -21.86 57.99 -13.77
CA ARG A 427 -22.70 58.79 -12.86
C ARG A 427 -22.28 58.48 -11.42
N GLU A 428 -22.20 59.53 -10.60
CA GLU A 428 -22.08 59.40 -9.16
C GLU A 428 -23.41 58.90 -8.61
N LEU A 429 -23.41 57.62 -8.22
CA LEU A 429 -24.53 56.95 -7.56
C LEU A 429 -24.32 56.88 -6.04
N SER A 430 -23.15 57.31 -5.56
CA SER A 430 -22.72 57.25 -4.15
C SER A 430 -23.70 57.92 -3.20
N SER A 431 -24.31 59.02 -3.62
CA SER A 431 -25.31 59.78 -2.84
C SER A 431 -26.58 58.99 -2.52
N TRP A 432 -26.84 57.88 -3.22
CA TRP A 432 -28.07 57.11 -3.11
C TRP A 432 -27.87 55.72 -2.48
N LEU A 433 -26.62 55.26 -2.35
CA LEU A 433 -26.31 53.91 -1.84
C LEU A 433 -26.72 53.69 -0.37
N GLY A 434 -26.92 54.77 0.41
CA GLY A 434 -27.34 54.70 1.81
C GLY A 434 -28.85 54.89 2.04
N GLU A 435 -29.65 55.11 0.99
CA GLU A 435 -31.09 55.27 1.15
C GLU A 435 -31.78 53.91 1.44
N PRO A 436 -32.83 53.89 2.28
CA PRO A 436 -33.57 52.66 2.57
C PRO A 436 -34.15 52.01 1.31
N GLY A 437 -33.98 50.69 1.17
CA GLY A 437 -34.49 49.89 0.05
C GLY A 437 -33.62 49.92 -1.20
N VAL A 438 -32.44 50.56 -1.17
CA VAL A 438 -31.43 50.47 -2.23
C VAL A 438 -30.57 49.23 -2.00
N VAL A 439 -30.51 48.35 -3.01
CA VAL A 439 -29.68 47.13 -2.99
C VAL A 439 -28.23 47.46 -3.34
N GLY A 440 -28.02 48.37 -4.29
CA GLY A 440 -26.69 48.84 -4.69
C GLY A 440 -26.61 49.30 -6.14
N ALA A 441 -25.41 49.70 -6.59
CA ALA A 441 -25.18 50.04 -7.99
C ALA A 441 -25.09 48.77 -8.86
N ALA A 442 -25.77 48.74 -10.00
CA ALA A 442 -25.80 47.56 -10.87
C ALA A 442 -24.40 47.16 -11.38
N ARG A 443 -23.49 48.13 -11.57
CA ARG A 443 -22.09 47.91 -11.96
C ARG A 443 -21.21 47.24 -10.90
N GLU A 444 -21.67 47.21 -9.65
CA GLU A 444 -20.99 46.55 -8.52
C GLU A 444 -21.61 45.18 -8.23
N LEU A 445 -22.90 45.02 -8.52
CA LEU A 445 -23.64 43.77 -8.33
C LEU A 445 -23.51 42.81 -9.51
N PHE A 446 -23.37 43.32 -10.73
CA PHE A 446 -23.31 42.53 -11.96
C PHE A 446 -21.97 42.76 -12.66
N ALA A 447 -21.44 41.71 -13.29
CA ALA A 447 -20.16 41.78 -13.99
C ALA A 447 -20.24 41.14 -15.38
N ILE A 448 -19.53 41.73 -16.35
CA ILE A 448 -19.14 41.02 -17.56
C ILE A 448 -17.76 40.40 -17.29
N ARG A 449 -17.68 39.07 -17.42
CA ARG A 449 -16.47 38.30 -17.10
C ARG A 449 -15.21 38.91 -17.72
N GLY A 450 -14.27 39.32 -16.87
CA GLY A 450 -12.97 39.87 -17.28
C GLY A 450 -13.02 41.29 -17.88
N GLU A 451 -14.18 41.93 -17.94
CA GLU A 451 -14.39 43.13 -18.75
C GLU A 451 -15.04 44.27 -17.95
N ARG A 452 -14.24 44.90 -17.06
CA ARG A 452 -14.73 45.99 -16.18
C ARG A 452 -15.24 47.19 -16.97
N ARG A 453 -14.52 47.60 -18.02
CA ARG A 453 -14.91 48.73 -18.87
C ARG A 453 -16.27 48.52 -19.55
N LEU A 454 -16.54 47.29 -20.02
CA LEU A 454 -17.83 46.94 -20.63
C LEU A 454 -18.95 46.86 -19.58
N THR A 455 -18.62 46.35 -18.38
CA THR A 455 -19.54 46.35 -17.22
C THR A 455 -19.99 47.76 -16.89
N ASP A 456 -19.05 48.70 -16.73
CA ASP A 456 -19.35 50.10 -16.41
C ASP A 456 -20.08 50.81 -17.57
N ALA A 457 -19.87 50.41 -18.83
CA ALA A 457 -20.61 50.95 -19.97
C ALA A 457 -22.07 50.46 -20.02
N LEU A 458 -22.32 49.20 -19.62
CA LEU A 458 -23.65 48.59 -19.67
C LEU A 458 -24.51 48.94 -18.46
N PHE A 459 -23.91 49.06 -17.27
CA PHE A 459 -24.60 49.20 -15.98
C PHE A 459 -24.30 50.51 -15.24
N GLY A 460 -23.42 51.37 -15.77
CA GLY A 460 -22.79 52.47 -15.03
C GLY A 460 -23.74 53.51 -14.42
N ASP A 461 -24.96 53.64 -14.95
CA ASP A 461 -25.99 54.61 -14.55
C ASP A 461 -27.24 53.98 -13.93
N THR A 462 -27.20 52.67 -13.62
CA THR A 462 -28.35 51.92 -13.11
C THR A 462 -28.17 51.54 -11.63
N LEU A 463 -29.19 51.83 -10.82
CA LEU A 463 -29.28 51.46 -9.40
C LEU A 463 -30.28 50.29 -9.24
N VAL A 464 -29.95 49.31 -8.41
CA VAL A 464 -30.86 48.21 -8.05
C VAL A 464 -31.54 48.54 -6.73
N VAL A 465 -32.86 48.40 -6.68
CA VAL A 465 -33.70 48.66 -5.50
C VAL A 465 -34.59 47.46 -5.20
N GLU A 466 -35.12 47.37 -3.98
CA GLU A 466 -35.92 46.21 -3.55
C GLU A 466 -37.24 46.11 -4.33
N ASP A 467 -38.03 47.18 -4.37
CA ASP A 467 -39.39 47.19 -4.91
C ASP A 467 -39.75 48.50 -5.66
N LEU A 468 -40.92 48.48 -6.32
CA LEU A 468 -41.40 49.59 -7.14
C LEU A 468 -41.74 50.83 -6.29
N GLU A 469 -42.23 50.65 -5.06
CA GLU A 469 -42.58 51.76 -4.17
C GLU A 469 -41.33 52.56 -3.79
N THR A 470 -40.26 51.85 -3.43
CA THR A 470 -38.93 52.41 -3.18
C THR A 470 -38.41 53.12 -4.43
N ALA A 471 -38.52 52.48 -5.60
CA ALA A 471 -38.08 53.06 -6.87
C ALA A 471 -38.78 54.40 -7.17
N LEU A 472 -40.11 54.48 -6.96
CA LEU A 472 -40.90 55.68 -7.18
C LEU A 472 -40.62 56.78 -6.14
N ALA A 473 -40.43 56.41 -4.88
CA ALA A 473 -40.06 57.34 -3.81
C ALA A 473 -38.70 57.99 -4.10
N LEU A 474 -37.72 57.18 -4.53
CA LEU A 474 -36.41 57.65 -4.94
C LEU A 474 -36.47 58.46 -6.23
N ALA A 475 -37.28 58.08 -7.23
CA ALA A 475 -37.40 58.84 -8.48
C ALA A 475 -37.86 60.30 -8.26
N ARG A 476 -38.70 60.54 -7.25
CA ARG A 476 -39.14 61.91 -6.88
C ARG A 476 -38.00 62.75 -6.29
N LYS A 477 -37.09 62.14 -5.54
CA LYS A 477 -35.90 62.78 -4.95
C LYS A 477 -34.72 62.87 -5.94
N ALA A 478 -34.56 61.85 -6.78
CA ALA A 478 -33.40 61.56 -7.62
C ALA A 478 -33.77 61.62 -9.11
N GLN A 479 -34.07 62.82 -9.63
CA GLN A 479 -34.65 63.02 -10.97
C GLN A 479 -33.77 62.60 -12.17
N ARG A 480 -32.63 61.92 -11.97
CA ARG A 480 -31.65 61.62 -13.03
C ARG A 480 -31.03 60.22 -12.94
N VAL A 481 -31.54 59.32 -12.10
CA VAL A 481 -30.97 57.97 -11.93
C VAL A 481 -31.90 56.93 -12.53
N ARG A 482 -31.34 55.98 -13.29
CA ARG A 482 -32.10 54.83 -13.78
C ARG A 482 -32.17 53.79 -12.66
N MET A 483 -33.35 53.27 -12.37
CA MET A 483 -33.55 52.29 -11.31
C MET A 483 -34.17 51.01 -11.85
N VAL A 484 -33.80 49.88 -11.27
CA VAL A 484 -34.41 48.59 -11.53
C VAL A 484 -34.73 47.90 -10.21
N THR A 485 -35.93 47.33 -10.08
CA THR A 485 -36.33 46.58 -8.89
C THR A 485 -35.81 45.14 -8.96
N ARG A 486 -35.87 44.39 -7.86
CA ARG A 486 -35.56 42.94 -7.87
C ARG A 486 -36.50 42.13 -8.74
N ALA A 487 -37.76 42.57 -8.87
CA ALA A 487 -38.77 41.93 -9.70
C ALA A 487 -38.65 42.29 -11.21
N GLY A 488 -37.83 43.29 -11.56
CA GLY A 488 -37.54 43.67 -12.94
C GLY A 488 -38.38 44.83 -13.48
N GLU A 489 -39.03 45.63 -12.63
CA GLU A 489 -39.57 46.93 -13.07
C GLU A 489 -38.42 47.92 -13.27
N VAL A 490 -38.50 48.74 -14.32
CA VAL A 490 -37.48 49.73 -14.67
C VAL A 490 -38.08 51.13 -14.62
N ILE A 491 -37.38 52.05 -13.96
CA ILE A 491 -37.67 53.48 -14.00
C ILE A 491 -36.50 54.17 -14.70
N ASP A 492 -36.79 54.81 -15.83
CA ASP A 492 -35.80 55.57 -16.57
C ASP A 492 -35.74 57.03 -16.08
N PRO A 493 -34.58 57.72 -16.25
CA PRO A 493 -34.41 59.12 -15.84
C PRO A 493 -35.41 60.10 -16.49
N LEU A 494 -36.03 59.72 -17.61
CA LEU A 494 -37.07 60.50 -18.30
C LEU A 494 -38.45 60.35 -17.66
N GLY A 495 -38.57 59.56 -16.59
CA GLY A 495 -39.83 59.31 -15.89
C GLY A 495 -40.69 58.20 -16.50
N SER A 496 -40.20 57.49 -17.52
CA SER A 496 -40.88 56.31 -18.04
C SER A 496 -40.71 55.13 -17.08
N VAL A 497 -41.83 54.50 -16.74
CA VAL A 497 -41.88 53.29 -15.91
C VAL A 497 -42.25 52.13 -16.81
N SER A 498 -41.39 51.11 -16.86
CA SER A 498 -41.64 49.85 -17.53
C SER A 498 -41.89 48.79 -16.47
N GLY A 499 -43.11 48.24 -16.46
CA GLY A 499 -43.52 47.20 -15.53
C GLY A 499 -44.76 46.48 -16.05
N GLY A 500 -45.02 45.29 -15.53
CA GLY A 500 -46.13 44.45 -15.96
C GLY A 500 -45.91 43.00 -15.59
N ARG A 501 -46.84 42.13 -15.99
CA ARG A 501 -46.66 40.69 -15.80
C ARG A 501 -45.53 40.23 -16.71
N ALA A 502 -44.35 40.05 -16.14
CA ALA A 502 -43.23 39.46 -16.84
C ALA A 502 -43.67 38.08 -17.40
N PRO A 503 -43.26 37.71 -18.61
CA PRO A 503 -43.47 36.35 -19.09
C PRO A 503 -42.89 35.37 -18.05
N ARG A 504 -43.49 34.19 -17.89
CA ARG A 504 -43.03 33.17 -16.90
C ARG A 504 -41.52 32.84 -17.01
N SER A 505 -40.89 33.19 -18.13
CA SER A 505 -39.48 32.97 -18.43
C SER A 505 -38.55 34.18 -18.19
N ALA A 506 -39.04 35.29 -17.64
CA ALA A 506 -38.18 36.44 -17.29
C ALA A 506 -37.22 36.05 -16.16
N GLY A 507 -35.93 36.29 -16.34
CA GLY A 507 -34.84 35.88 -15.45
C GLY A 507 -34.51 34.39 -15.51
N GLU A 508 -35.46 33.53 -15.92
CA GLU A 508 -35.31 32.06 -15.92
C GLU A 508 -34.15 31.60 -16.81
N ARG A 509 -34.01 32.17 -18.01
CA ARG A 509 -32.93 31.78 -18.93
C ARG A 509 -31.55 32.22 -18.43
N LEU A 510 -31.48 33.41 -17.83
CA LEU A 510 -30.25 33.91 -17.24
C LEU A 510 -29.86 33.08 -16.01
N ALA A 511 -30.85 32.67 -15.19
CA ALA A 511 -30.66 31.74 -14.09
C ALA A 511 -30.15 30.36 -14.56
N LEU A 512 -30.72 29.81 -15.64
CA LEU A 512 -30.24 28.56 -16.24
C LEU A 512 -28.79 28.68 -16.73
N ARG A 513 -28.43 29.79 -17.38
CA ARG A 513 -27.05 30.08 -17.85
C ARG A 513 -26.07 30.23 -16.69
N ASN A 514 -26.46 30.93 -15.63
CA ASN A 514 -25.65 31.06 -14.41
C ASN A 514 -25.46 29.71 -13.72
N ARG A 515 -26.53 28.90 -13.59
CA ARG A 515 -26.45 27.56 -13.01
C ARG A 515 -25.55 26.63 -13.83
N LEU A 516 -25.64 26.69 -15.16
CA LEU A 516 -24.76 25.93 -16.04
C LEU A 516 -23.28 26.31 -15.85
N LYS A 517 -22.97 27.60 -15.68
CA LYS A 517 -21.61 28.06 -15.38
C LYS A 517 -21.11 27.53 -14.02
N GLN A 518 -21.96 27.59 -12.99
CA GLN A 518 -21.63 27.06 -11.66
C GLN A 518 -21.34 25.56 -11.72
N LEU A 519 -22.22 24.77 -12.34
CA LEU A 519 -22.04 23.32 -12.51
C LEU A 519 -20.76 22.98 -13.26
N ARG A 520 -20.39 23.74 -14.30
CA ARG A 520 -19.10 23.55 -15.01
C ARG A 520 -17.89 23.83 -14.12
N THR A 521 -18.01 24.79 -13.21
CA THR A 521 -16.93 25.13 -12.26
C THR A 521 -16.83 24.07 -11.17
N GLU A 522 -17.96 23.59 -10.66
CA GLU A 522 -18.05 22.46 -9.73
C GLU A 522 -17.47 21.19 -10.36
N GLN A 523 -17.81 20.90 -11.62
CA GLN A 523 -17.28 19.77 -12.38
C GLN A 523 -15.74 19.86 -12.52
N SER A 524 -15.20 20.99 -12.96
CA SER A 524 -13.74 21.16 -13.10
C SER A 524 -13.02 20.95 -11.77
N ARG A 525 -13.56 21.49 -10.67
CA ARG A 525 -12.97 21.29 -9.33
C ARG A 525 -13.03 19.83 -8.88
N ALA A 526 -14.13 19.15 -9.15
CA ALA A 526 -14.29 17.74 -8.82
C ALA A 526 -13.33 16.86 -9.65
N GLU A 527 -13.13 17.18 -10.93
CA GLU A 527 -12.15 16.52 -11.80
C GLU A 527 -10.70 16.70 -11.30
N ASP A 528 -10.32 17.91 -10.87
CA ASP A 528 -9.01 18.18 -10.27
C ASP A 528 -8.78 17.37 -8.98
N GLN A 529 -9.79 17.34 -8.09
CA GLN A 529 -9.75 16.57 -6.86
C GLN A 529 -9.71 15.05 -7.10
N LEU A 530 -10.39 14.57 -8.14
CA LEU A 530 -10.33 13.17 -8.58
C LEU A 530 -8.92 12.78 -9.02
N ALA A 531 -8.25 13.63 -9.80
CA ALA A 531 -6.88 13.40 -10.22
C ALA A 531 -5.91 13.31 -9.02
N GLU A 532 -6.06 14.19 -8.03
CA GLU A 532 -5.26 14.15 -6.80
C GLU A 532 -5.51 12.85 -6.01
N LEU A 533 -6.77 12.42 -5.89
CA LEU A 533 -7.11 11.16 -5.21
C LEU A 533 -6.58 9.93 -5.94
N GLU A 534 -6.60 9.92 -7.27
CA GLU A 534 -6.03 8.85 -8.08
C GLU A 534 -4.51 8.75 -7.92
N GLU A 535 -3.81 9.89 -7.87
CA GLU A 535 -2.37 9.91 -7.60
C GLU A 535 -2.04 9.37 -6.21
N ARG A 536 -2.80 9.78 -5.19
CA ARG A 536 -2.67 9.26 -3.83
C ARG A 536 -2.96 7.76 -3.75
N LEU A 537 -3.97 7.27 -4.47
CA LEU A 537 -4.27 5.84 -4.56
C LEU A 537 -3.11 5.05 -5.19
N ALA A 538 -2.59 5.53 -6.32
CA ALA A 538 -1.45 4.91 -6.99
C ALA A 538 -0.21 4.88 -6.08
N ALA A 539 0.06 5.94 -5.32
CA ALA A 539 1.14 5.96 -4.34
C ALA A 539 0.97 4.90 -3.23
N ARG A 540 -0.26 4.69 -2.72
CA ARG A 540 -0.53 3.64 -1.72
C ARG A 540 -0.45 2.24 -2.30
N GLU A 541 -0.81 2.03 -3.56
CA GLU A 541 -0.64 0.76 -4.27
C GLU A 541 0.85 0.42 -4.46
N ARG A 542 1.66 1.39 -4.93
CA ARG A 542 3.12 1.21 -5.00
C ARG A 542 3.75 0.95 -3.63
N ALA A 543 3.28 1.61 -2.57
CA ALA A 543 3.77 1.36 -1.22
C ALA A 543 3.42 -0.06 -0.71
N LEU A 544 2.27 -0.59 -1.09
CA LEU A 544 1.88 -1.98 -0.81
C LEU A 544 2.75 -2.99 -1.59
N GLU A 545 3.04 -2.73 -2.85
CA GLU A 545 3.93 -3.55 -3.68
C GLU A 545 5.38 -3.53 -3.17
N ALA A 546 5.87 -2.35 -2.77
CA ALA A 546 7.22 -2.15 -2.24
C ALA A 546 7.47 -2.88 -0.91
N LEU A 547 6.43 -3.27 -0.17
CA LEU A 547 6.58 -4.14 1.00
C LEU A 547 7.05 -5.55 0.62
N GLN A 548 7.09 -5.90 -0.67
CA GLN A 548 7.71 -7.10 -1.23
C GLN A 548 7.26 -8.38 -0.50
N LEU A 549 5.96 -8.48 -0.24
CA LEU A 549 5.37 -9.67 0.39
C LEU A 549 5.54 -10.92 -0.49
N ASP A 550 5.74 -10.75 -1.79
CA ASP A 550 5.89 -11.82 -2.79
C ASP A 550 7.36 -12.28 -2.94
N ALA A 551 8.34 -11.36 -2.84
CA ALA A 551 9.77 -11.73 -2.84
C ALA A 551 10.15 -12.58 -1.61
N LEU A 552 9.46 -12.36 -0.49
CA LEU A 552 9.54 -13.20 0.70
C LEU A 552 8.99 -14.63 0.46
N GLU A 553 8.10 -14.85 -0.53
CA GLU A 553 7.61 -16.19 -0.91
C GLU A 553 8.54 -16.90 -1.89
N GLU A 554 9.11 -16.18 -2.86
CA GLU A 554 10.02 -16.77 -3.86
C GLU A 554 11.34 -17.22 -3.24
N ALA A 555 11.89 -16.44 -2.30
CA ALA A 555 13.06 -16.84 -1.51
C ALA A 555 12.84 -18.15 -0.71
N TRP A 556 11.58 -18.49 -0.46
CA TRP A 556 11.14 -19.67 0.27
C TRP A 556 10.97 -20.89 -0.65
N ARG A 557 10.24 -20.73 -1.77
CA ARG A 557 10.10 -21.79 -2.79
C ARG A 557 11.44 -22.19 -3.42
N GLY A 558 12.41 -21.26 -3.49
CA GLY A 558 13.75 -21.51 -4.00
C GLY A 558 14.66 -22.34 -3.07
N ARG A 559 14.37 -22.40 -1.76
CA ARG A 559 15.14 -23.22 -0.80
C ARG A 559 14.64 -24.66 -0.71
N ASP A 560 13.32 -24.88 -0.73
CA ASP A 560 12.74 -26.23 -0.71
C ASP A 560 13.17 -27.08 -1.92
N ARG A 561 13.50 -26.46 -3.07
CA ARG A 561 14.01 -27.16 -4.26
C ARG A 561 15.49 -27.54 -4.19
N LYS A 562 16.25 -27.05 -3.20
CA LYS A 562 17.68 -27.36 -3.04
C LYS A 562 17.98 -28.31 -1.87
N SER A 563 16.95 -28.70 -1.12
CA SER A 563 17.05 -29.57 0.05
C SER A 563 16.29 -30.91 -0.10
N VAL A 564 15.89 -31.25 -1.33
CA VAL A 564 15.53 -32.62 -1.76
C VAL A 564 16.60 -33.05 -2.75
#